data_AF-A0A9P7TI10-F1
#
_entry.id   AF-A0A9P7TI10-F1
#
_cell.length_a   1.000
_cell.length_b   1.000
_cell.length_c   1.000
_cell.angle_alpha   90.00
_cell.angle_beta   90.00
_cell.angle_gamma   90.00
#
_symmetry.space_group_name_H-M   'P 1'
#
loop_
_entity.id
_entity.type
_entity.pdbx_description
1 polymer ?
#
loop_
_entity_poly.entity_id
_entity_poly.type
_entity_poly.pdbx_seq_one_letter_code
_entity_poly.pdbx_strand_id
1 'polypeptide(L)'
;MSGALGFILNAAGLIAPLALQAKYATQAVQEATSVQIIAGSGANDLGGDVPHVALWDDDGNRIGQWHPGKKDKIRQGDVKTIMVPHTQNHNKQADPYYVMLSNLKNDAICIAAVTVANQKISATFFGDTGYMCGQSWFLSDNKIGSNFQKPKCVWLDADHTNKINARALSFHINDMAPSADKISQYQKRPETLCQSTPRFSFWGNLEPNGIVPFFKPKLRYKDDSTNQGEGADEKPDRVVDKKNQYDKSVYMYQGEKSKRAKDGSRRGSGKIAPRGSNHNPEHLIITDHVEDDVRHVCEHPNSYGWDIVSTVHNLYCDMEHKQLYPVCDGKQHKDNCFDMKAKSIVPKAGIASRDELAILAPRKNYTSEAHWES
;
A
#
# COMPACT_ATOMS: atom_id res chain seq x y z
N MET A 1 -21.96 7.51 -6.53
CA MET A 1 -20.52 7.81 -6.53
C MET A 1 -19.79 6.50 -6.58
N SER A 2 -19.48 6.05 -7.80
CA SER A 2 -18.82 4.78 -8.05
C SER A 2 -17.32 4.99 -7.84
N GLY A 3 -16.79 4.50 -6.72
CA GLY A 3 -15.35 4.40 -6.52
C GLY A 3 -14.79 3.49 -7.61
N ALA A 4 -14.18 4.08 -8.63
CA ALA A 4 -13.49 3.34 -9.65
C ALA A 4 -12.36 2.56 -8.96
N LEU A 5 -12.44 1.23 -9.01
CA LEU A 5 -11.30 0.35 -8.80
C LEU A 5 -10.10 0.94 -9.56
N GLY A 6 -8.95 1.10 -8.91
CA GLY A 6 -7.69 1.49 -9.56
C GLY A 6 -7.23 0.50 -10.64
N PHE A 7 -7.97 -0.58 -10.87
CA PHE A 7 -7.88 -1.40 -12.05
C PHE A 7 -8.65 -0.72 -13.20
N ILE A 8 -8.00 0.15 -13.96
CA ILE A 8 -8.51 0.59 -15.27
C ILE A 8 -7.75 -0.21 -16.33
N LEU A 9 -8.47 -0.77 -17.31
CA LEU A 9 -7.86 -1.49 -18.44
C LEU A 9 -6.80 -0.61 -19.09
N ASN A 10 -5.54 -1.00 -18.97
CA ASN A 10 -4.54 -0.53 -19.90
C ASN A 10 -4.63 -1.43 -21.14
N ALA A 11 -5.27 -0.91 -22.19
CA ALA A 11 -5.12 -1.39 -23.56
C ALA A 11 -3.73 -1.05 -24.13
N ALA A 12 -2.88 -0.35 -23.38
CA ALA A 12 -1.47 -0.24 -23.69
C ALA A 12 -0.72 -1.26 -22.84
N GLY A 13 -0.21 -2.32 -23.46
CA GLY A 13 0.89 -3.09 -22.88
C GLY A 13 1.99 -2.09 -22.53
N LEU A 14 2.12 -1.77 -21.24
CA LEU A 14 3.00 -0.69 -20.83
C LEU A 14 4.43 -1.21 -20.88
N ILE A 15 5.11 -0.69 -21.90
CA ILE A 15 6.54 -0.69 -22.15
C ILE A 15 7.27 -0.78 -20.81
N ALA A 16 7.87 -1.95 -20.55
CA ALA A 16 8.92 -2.10 -19.57
C ALA A 16 9.84 -0.88 -19.72
N PRO A 17 10.08 -0.07 -18.67
CA PRO A 17 10.79 1.19 -18.83
C PRO A 17 12.09 0.95 -19.60
N LEU A 18 12.54 1.89 -20.43
CA LEU A 18 13.80 1.76 -21.20
C LEU A 18 14.97 1.26 -20.32
N ALA A 19 14.97 1.62 -19.04
CA ALA A 19 15.91 1.10 -18.04
C ALA A 19 15.80 -0.41 -17.80
N LEU A 20 14.61 -1.00 -17.81
CA LEU A 20 14.40 -2.45 -17.78
C LEU A 20 14.99 -3.11 -19.03
N GLN A 21 14.66 -2.58 -20.22
CA GLN A 21 15.17 -3.12 -21.49
C GLN A 21 16.69 -3.05 -21.56
N ALA A 22 17.29 -1.93 -21.12
CA ALA A 22 18.74 -1.77 -21.04
C ALA A 22 19.40 -2.69 -19.98
N LYS A 23 18.73 -2.95 -18.84
CA LYS A 23 19.23 -3.90 -17.83
C LYS A 23 19.16 -5.34 -18.31
N TYR A 24 18.06 -5.73 -18.97
CA TYR A 24 17.96 -7.05 -19.61
C TYR A 24 18.99 -7.23 -20.72
N ALA A 25 19.29 -6.17 -21.49
CA ALA A 25 20.29 -6.21 -22.56
C ALA A 25 21.75 -6.34 -22.06
N THR A 26 22.02 -6.03 -20.79
CA THR A 26 23.38 -6.04 -20.21
C THR A 26 23.62 -7.19 -19.21
N GLN A 27 22.59 -7.97 -18.86
CA GLN A 27 22.74 -9.13 -17.97
C GLN A 27 23.26 -10.35 -18.72
N ALA A 28 24.40 -10.87 -18.26
CA ALA A 28 24.92 -12.16 -18.69
C ALA A 28 23.99 -13.30 -18.20
N VAL A 29 23.21 -13.88 -19.13
CA VAL A 29 22.60 -15.23 -19.13
C VAL A 29 22.16 -15.81 -17.77
N GLN A 30 21.61 -14.99 -16.87
CA GLN A 30 20.95 -15.48 -15.67
C GLN A 30 19.47 -15.12 -15.76
N GLU A 31 18.65 -16.16 -15.83
CA GLU A 31 17.20 -16.07 -15.85
C GLU A 31 16.71 -15.30 -14.62
N ALA A 32 15.94 -14.23 -14.85
CA ALA A 32 15.58 -13.27 -13.82
C ALA A 32 14.25 -12.58 -14.09
N THR A 33 13.55 -12.24 -13.01
CA THR A 33 12.35 -11.43 -13.02
C THR A 33 12.67 -10.05 -12.46
N SER A 34 12.23 -9.01 -13.17
CA SER A 34 12.31 -7.65 -12.66
C SER A 34 11.12 -7.34 -11.75
N VAL A 35 11.41 -6.72 -10.61
CA VAL A 35 10.41 -6.21 -9.67
C VAL A 35 10.74 -4.74 -9.40
N GLN A 36 9.83 -3.85 -9.79
CA GLN A 36 9.93 -2.42 -9.50
C GLN A 36 8.99 -2.07 -8.37
N ILE A 37 9.53 -1.49 -7.30
CA ILE A 37 8.76 -1.00 -6.16
C ILE A 37 8.77 0.52 -6.22
N ILE A 38 7.57 1.10 -6.27
CA ILE A 38 7.35 2.55 -6.33
C ILE A 38 6.82 2.99 -4.97
N ALA A 39 7.58 3.80 -4.25
CA ALA A 39 7.15 4.38 -2.98
C ALA A 39 6.08 5.45 -3.23
N GLY A 40 5.25 5.78 -2.24
CA GLY A 40 4.38 6.95 -2.29
C GLY A 40 5.19 8.25 -2.29
N SER A 41 4.58 9.37 -2.70
CA SER A 41 5.18 10.70 -2.58
C SER A 41 4.26 11.69 -1.89
N GLY A 42 4.87 12.75 -1.37
CA GLY A 42 4.16 13.88 -0.82
C GLY A 42 4.56 14.29 0.59
N ALA A 43 5.59 13.68 1.18
CA ALA A 43 6.26 14.09 2.42
C ALA A 43 7.61 13.36 2.54
N ASN A 44 8.61 13.96 3.21
CA ASN A 44 9.98 13.41 3.33
C ASN A 44 10.09 11.99 3.94
N ASP A 45 8.99 11.41 4.42
CA ASP A 45 8.97 10.13 5.15
C ASP A 45 7.99 9.08 4.56
N LEU A 46 7.60 9.18 3.28
CA LEU A 46 6.87 8.08 2.58
C LEU A 46 7.78 6.96 2.04
N GLY A 47 9.09 7.21 2.01
CA GLY A 47 10.12 6.23 1.71
C GLY A 47 10.35 5.27 2.88
N GLY A 48 11.31 4.35 2.73
CA GLY A 48 11.65 3.42 3.81
C GLY A 48 12.62 2.33 3.39
N ASP A 49 12.68 1.26 4.16
CA ASP A 49 13.46 0.07 3.79
C ASP A 49 12.89 -0.60 2.53
N VAL A 50 13.79 -0.97 1.61
CA VAL A 50 13.39 -1.83 0.49
C VAL A 50 12.96 -3.18 1.08
N PRO A 51 11.74 -3.66 0.82
CA PRO A 51 11.31 -4.94 1.35
C PRO A 51 12.03 -6.09 0.64
N HIS A 52 12.11 -7.23 1.33
CA HIS A 52 12.51 -8.50 0.72
C HIS A 52 11.50 -8.91 -0.36
N VAL A 53 11.98 -9.47 -1.47
CA VAL A 53 11.15 -9.96 -2.57
C VAL A 53 11.29 -11.46 -2.70
N ALA A 54 10.18 -12.18 -2.75
CA ALA A 54 10.14 -13.61 -3.07
C ALA A 54 9.17 -13.89 -4.21
N LEU A 55 9.56 -14.82 -5.09
CA LEU A 55 8.79 -15.21 -6.27
C LEU A 55 8.55 -16.72 -6.29
N TRP A 56 7.35 -17.13 -6.70
CA TRP A 56 6.97 -18.53 -6.89
C TRP A 56 6.27 -18.74 -8.24
N ASP A 57 6.38 -19.95 -8.76
CA ASP A 57 5.59 -20.42 -9.89
C ASP A 57 4.15 -20.74 -9.48
N ASP A 58 3.32 -21.14 -10.45
CA ASP A 58 1.90 -21.42 -10.22
C ASP A 58 1.65 -22.73 -9.44
N ASP A 59 2.66 -23.57 -9.28
CA ASP A 59 2.59 -24.79 -8.46
C ASP A 59 3.00 -24.53 -7.00
N GLY A 60 3.47 -23.32 -6.71
CA GLY A 60 3.95 -22.87 -5.41
C GLY A 60 5.42 -23.24 -5.15
N ASN A 61 6.20 -23.57 -6.18
CA ASN A 61 7.64 -23.77 -6.05
C ASN A 61 8.35 -22.41 -6.11
N ARG A 62 9.31 -22.20 -5.23
CA ARG A 62 10.03 -20.92 -5.14
C ARG A 62 11.00 -20.78 -6.31
N ILE A 63 10.88 -19.70 -7.08
CA ILE A 63 11.73 -19.40 -8.23
C ILE A 63 13.00 -18.70 -7.78
N GLY A 64 12.86 -17.68 -6.92
CA GLY A 64 13.96 -16.85 -6.49
C GLY A 64 13.56 -15.86 -5.39
N GLN A 65 14.59 -15.29 -4.78
CA GLN A 65 14.46 -14.28 -3.73
C GLN A 65 15.53 -13.21 -3.88
N TRP A 66 15.20 -12.01 -3.44
CA TRP A 66 16.16 -10.92 -3.29
C TRP A 66 16.06 -10.32 -1.88
N HIS A 67 17.23 -10.17 -1.25
CA HIS A 67 17.35 -9.72 0.13
C HIS A 67 17.93 -8.30 0.16
N PRO A 68 17.28 -7.34 0.83
CA PRO A 68 17.81 -6.00 0.99
C PRO A 68 19.02 -5.98 1.91
N GLY A 69 20.04 -5.22 1.54
CA GLY A 69 21.14 -4.87 2.41
C GLY A 69 20.74 -3.83 3.47
N LYS A 70 21.65 -3.55 4.41
CA LYS A 70 21.39 -2.56 5.48
C LYS A 70 21.10 -1.15 4.96
N LYS A 71 21.68 -0.78 3.81
CA LYS A 71 21.59 0.55 3.20
C LYS A 71 20.58 0.64 2.05
N ASP A 72 19.89 -0.46 1.73
CA ASP A 72 18.88 -0.46 0.68
C ASP A 72 17.61 0.24 1.17
N LYS A 73 17.44 1.49 0.75
CA LYS A 73 16.29 2.34 1.01
C LYS A 73 15.65 2.80 -0.30
N ILE A 74 14.36 3.10 -0.26
CA ILE A 74 13.64 3.83 -1.31
C ILE A 74 13.25 5.18 -0.72
N ARG A 75 13.54 6.29 -1.40
CA ARG A 75 13.03 7.59 -0.98
C ARG A 75 11.57 7.70 -1.38
N GLN A 76 10.83 8.65 -0.79
CA GLN A 76 9.52 9.01 -1.31
C GLN A 76 9.61 9.38 -2.80
N GLY A 77 8.58 9.09 -3.60
CA GLY A 77 8.63 9.38 -5.04
C GLY A 77 9.47 8.40 -5.87
N ASP A 78 10.49 7.79 -5.27
CA ASP A 78 11.50 7.01 -6.01
C ASP A 78 11.01 5.61 -6.38
N VAL A 79 11.70 5.06 -7.38
CA VAL A 79 11.51 3.70 -7.87
C VAL A 79 12.75 2.86 -7.62
N LYS A 80 12.60 1.73 -6.93
CA LYS A 80 13.66 0.71 -6.84
C LYS A 80 13.37 -0.42 -7.82
N THR A 81 14.24 -0.60 -8.80
CA THR A 81 14.22 -1.77 -9.69
C THR A 81 15.14 -2.86 -9.15
N ILE A 82 14.56 -4.02 -8.86
CA ILE A 82 15.22 -5.22 -8.35
C ILE A 82 15.20 -6.28 -9.45
N MET A 83 16.34 -6.94 -9.66
CA MET A 83 16.41 -8.13 -10.51
C MET A 83 16.49 -9.34 -9.58
N VAL A 84 15.45 -10.16 -9.57
CA VAL A 84 15.38 -11.39 -8.77
C VAL A 84 15.87 -12.55 -9.64
N PRO A 85 17.05 -13.12 -9.36
CA PRO A 85 17.58 -14.23 -10.15
C PRO A 85 16.82 -15.52 -9.80
N HIS A 86 16.60 -16.37 -10.80
CA HIS A 86 15.89 -17.64 -10.65
C HIS A 86 16.84 -18.73 -10.13
N THR A 87 17.33 -18.58 -8.91
CA THR A 87 18.34 -19.48 -8.34
C THR A 87 17.77 -20.63 -7.51
N GLN A 88 16.48 -20.59 -7.20
CA GLN A 88 15.83 -21.56 -6.29
C GLN A 88 15.01 -22.62 -7.03
N ASN A 89 15.08 -22.65 -8.35
CA ASN A 89 14.41 -23.59 -9.24
C ASN A 89 15.39 -24.33 -10.16
N HIS A 90 16.59 -24.65 -9.66
CA HIS A 90 17.69 -25.24 -10.43
C HIS A 90 18.24 -24.32 -11.54
N ASN A 91 18.22 -23.00 -11.35
CA ASN A 91 18.74 -22.03 -12.33
C ASN A 91 18.05 -22.09 -13.70
N LYS A 92 16.74 -22.38 -13.71
CA LYS A 92 15.94 -22.46 -14.94
C LYS A 92 15.05 -21.23 -15.07
N GLN A 93 14.75 -20.83 -16.31
CA GLN A 93 13.72 -19.82 -16.52
C GLN A 93 12.38 -20.33 -16.02
N ALA A 94 11.73 -19.54 -15.18
CA ALA A 94 10.36 -19.81 -14.75
C ALA A 94 9.53 -18.53 -14.80
N ASP A 95 8.24 -18.72 -15.06
CA ASP A 95 7.27 -17.66 -15.06
C ASP A 95 6.76 -17.45 -13.62
N PRO A 96 6.94 -16.25 -13.03
CA PRO A 96 6.43 -15.97 -11.70
C PRO A 96 4.92 -15.81 -11.74
N TYR A 97 4.23 -16.45 -10.80
CA TYR A 97 2.79 -16.32 -10.60
C TYR A 97 2.45 -15.71 -9.24
N TYR A 98 3.31 -15.84 -8.24
CA TYR A 98 3.10 -15.21 -6.92
C TYR A 98 4.29 -14.38 -6.51
N VAL A 99 4.01 -13.22 -5.93
CA VAL A 99 5.00 -12.30 -5.37
C VAL A 99 4.69 -12.09 -3.90
N MET A 100 5.73 -12.01 -3.08
CA MET A 100 5.65 -11.53 -1.70
C MET A 100 6.69 -10.42 -1.49
N LEU A 101 6.23 -9.33 -0.88
CA LEU A 101 7.08 -8.30 -0.31
C LEU A 101 7.00 -8.40 1.21
N SER A 102 8.14 -8.42 1.91
CA SER A 102 8.18 -8.45 3.38
C SER A 102 9.21 -7.46 3.90
N ASN A 103 8.78 -6.50 4.71
CA ASN A 103 9.70 -5.57 5.36
C ASN A 103 10.45 -6.31 6.47
N LEU A 104 11.77 -6.31 6.41
CA LEU A 104 12.62 -7.00 7.39
C LEU A 104 12.98 -6.09 8.58
N LYS A 105 12.84 -4.77 8.42
CA LYS A 105 13.36 -3.77 9.34
C LYS A 105 12.25 -2.80 9.76
N ASN A 106 12.56 -1.96 10.72
CA ASN A 106 11.59 -1.10 11.40
C ASN A 106 11.35 0.24 10.68
N ASP A 107 12.03 0.51 9.57
CA ASP A 107 11.72 1.69 8.76
C ASP A 107 10.58 1.35 7.82
N ALA A 108 9.37 1.76 8.20
CA ALA A 108 8.16 1.53 7.43
C ALA A 108 8.28 2.15 6.04
N ILE A 109 7.62 1.54 5.04
CA ILE A 109 7.58 2.06 3.67
C ILE A 109 6.14 2.10 3.18
N CYS A 110 5.73 3.18 2.51
CA CYS A 110 4.43 3.26 1.86
C CYS A 110 4.57 2.93 0.37
N ILE A 111 3.96 1.84 -0.07
CA ILE A 111 4.08 1.32 -1.45
C ILE A 111 2.88 1.77 -2.27
N ALA A 112 3.13 2.59 -3.30
CA ALA A 112 2.10 3.05 -4.23
C ALA A 112 1.86 2.04 -5.35
N ALA A 113 2.91 1.39 -5.85
CA ALA A 113 2.79 0.35 -6.86
C ALA A 113 3.96 -0.64 -6.85
N VAL A 114 3.70 -1.84 -7.37
CA VAL A 114 4.70 -2.88 -7.61
C VAL A 114 4.51 -3.44 -9.01
N THR A 115 5.47 -3.22 -9.89
CA THR A 115 5.45 -3.78 -11.25
C THR A 115 6.37 -4.99 -11.31
N VAL A 116 5.83 -6.11 -11.76
CA VAL A 116 6.56 -7.37 -11.94
C VAL A 116 6.60 -7.68 -13.42
N ALA A 117 7.77 -8.00 -13.95
CA ALA A 117 7.92 -8.33 -15.36
C ALA A 117 9.03 -9.35 -15.60
N ASN A 118 8.80 -10.26 -16.54
CA ASN A 118 9.84 -11.03 -17.23
C ASN A 118 9.58 -10.95 -18.75
N GLN A 119 10.18 -11.85 -19.54
CA GLN A 119 10.01 -11.86 -21.00
C GLN A 119 8.58 -12.19 -21.48
N LYS A 120 7.72 -12.74 -20.61
CA LYS A 120 6.39 -13.26 -20.97
C LYS A 120 5.24 -12.65 -20.18
N ILE A 121 5.47 -12.37 -18.91
CA ILE A 121 4.46 -11.93 -17.95
C ILE A 121 4.79 -10.52 -17.49
N SER A 122 3.77 -9.68 -17.41
CA SER A 122 3.85 -8.41 -16.70
C SER A 122 2.53 -8.11 -15.99
N ALA A 123 2.61 -7.63 -14.75
CA ALA A 123 1.47 -7.07 -14.04
C ALA A 123 1.92 -6.00 -13.05
N THR A 124 0.97 -5.15 -12.65
CA THR A 124 1.20 -4.10 -11.66
C THR A 124 0.18 -4.21 -10.54
N PHE A 125 0.67 -4.37 -9.32
CA PHE A 125 -0.11 -4.15 -8.11
C PHE A 125 -0.14 -2.64 -7.81
N PHE A 126 -1.31 -2.10 -7.49
CA PHE A 126 -1.48 -0.73 -7.01
C PHE A 126 -1.90 -0.75 -5.53
N GLY A 127 -1.44 0.23 -4.76
CA GLY A 127 -1.79 0.35 -3.34
C GLY A 127 -3.30 0.48 -3.10
N ASP A 128 -4.09 0.94 -4.08
CA ASP A 128 -5.56 0.91 -4.00
C ASP A 128 -6.14 -0.48 -3.75
N THR A 129 -5.49 -1.56 -4.24
CA THR A 129 -5.88 -2.94 -3.93
C THR A 129 -5.73 -3.22 -2.45
N GLY A 130 -4.59 -2.87 -1.85
CA GLY A 130 -4.37 -3.06 -0.42
C GLY A 130 -5.27 -2.18 0.44
N TYR A 131 -5.46 -0.92 0.05
CA TYR A 131 -6.41 0.01 0.67
C TYR A 131 -7.82 -0.59 0.71
N MET A 132 -8.33 -1.03 -0.45
CA MET A 132 -9.66 -1.63 -0.58
C MET A 132 -9.83 -2.85 0.32
N CYS A 133 -8.77 -3.64 0.46
CA CYS A 133 -8.80 -4.86 1.25
C CYS A 133 -8.47 -4.63 2.74
N GLY A 134 -8.32 -3.38 3.18
CA GLY A 134 -8.19 -3.02 4.59
C GLY A 134 -6.76 -2.92 5.12
N GLN A 135 -5.75 -2.81 4.24
CA GLN A 135 -4.38 -2.52 4.67
C GLN A 135 -4.25 -1.08 5.18
N SER A 136 -3.31 -0.82 6.10
CA SER A 136 -2.93 0.54 6.49
C SER A 136 -2.45 1.34 5.28
N TRP A 137 -2.95 2.56 5.08
CA TRP A 137 -2.76 3.30 3.82
C TRP A 137 -2.68 4.82 4.01
N PHE A 138 -2.22 5.53 2.97
CA PHE A 138 -2.31 6.98 2.87
C PHE A 138 -2.46 7.46 1.41
N LEU A 139 -2.78 8.74 1.22
CA LEU A 139 -2.69 9.38 -0.10
C LEU A 139 -1.24 9.47 -0.56
N SER A 140 -1.04 9.56 -1.87
CA SER A 140 0.28 9.72 -2.49
C SER A 140 0.13 10.64 -3.69
N ASP A 141 1.06 11.59 -3.86
CA ASP A 141 1.05 12.53 -4.99
C ASP A 141 1.62 11.96 -6.29
N ASN A 142 2.16 10.74 -6.23
CA ASN A 142 2.80 10.10 -7.38
C ASN A 142 1.78 9.75 -8.46
N LYS A 143 1.94 10.37 -9.63
CA LYS A 143 1.24 10.03 -10.86
C LYS A 143 2.03 8.92 -11.59
N ILE A 144 1.42 7.73 -11.69
CA ILE A 144 2.03 6.51 -12.23
C ILE A 144 1.33 6.09 -13.54
N GLY A 145 2.11 5.63 -14.51
CA GLY A 145 1.61 5.11 -15.79
C GLY A 145 1.25 6.20 -16.80
N SER A 146 0.85 5.78 -18.00
CA SER A 146 0.55 6.69 -19.13
C SER A 146 -0.67 7.57 -18.90
N ASN A 147 -1.58 7.15 -18.02
CA ASN A 147 -2.79 7.89 -17.67
C ASN A 147 -2.59 8.74 -16.41
N PHE A 148 -1.36 8.86 -15.90
CA PHE A 148 -1.02 9.66 -14.71
C PHE A 148 -1.91 9.35 -13.50
N GLN A 149 -2.17 8.06 -13.26
CA GLN A 149 -3.01 7.62 -12.14
C GLN A 149 -2.32 7.93 -10.82
N LYS A 150 -3.08 8.40 -9.84
CA LYS A 150 -2.59 8.76 -8.51
C LYS A 150 -3.02 7.72 -7.48
N PRO A 151 -2.38 6.53 -7.42
CA PRO A 151 -2.81 5.49 -6.51
C PRO A 151 -2.52 5.86 -5.07
N LYS A 152 -3.35 5.34 -4.16
CA LYS A 152 -3.01 5.34 -2.73
C LYS A 152 -1.79 4.48 -2.49
N CYS A 153 -1.05 4.75 -1.43
CA CYS A 153 0.03 3.88 -0.99
C CYS A 153 -0.37 3.07 0.25
N VAL A 154 0.22 1.88 0.40
CA VAL A 154 -0.03 1.00 1.54
C VAL A 154 1.24 0.73 2.33
N TRP A 155 1.12 0.75 3.66
CA TRP A 155 2.25 0.65 4.56
C TRP A 155 2.69 -0.80 4.78
N LEU A 156 4.00 -1.01 4.76
CA LEU A 156 4.66 -2.21 5.28
C LEU A 156 5.63 -1.82 6.40
N ASP A 157 5.41 -2.38 7.59
CA ASP A 157 6.20 -2.10 8.79
C ASP A 157 6.45 -3.38 9.59
N ALA A 158 7.72 -3.66 9.88
CA ALA A 158 8.09 -4.91 10.55
C ALA A 158 7.78 -4.92 12.04
N ASP A 159 7.77 -3.77 12.72
CA ASP A 159 7.56 -3.70 14.17
C ASP A 159 6.17 -3.22 14.60
N HIS A 160 5.29 -2.97 13.62
CA HIS A 160 3.90 -2.55 13.82
C HIS A 160 3.77 -1.25 14.62
N THR A 161 4.76 -0.36 14.50
CA THR A 161 4.71 0.97 15.08
C THR A 161 3.43 1.67 14.63
N ASN A 162 2.75 2.33 15.57
CA ASN A 162 1.47 3.00 15.36
C ASN A 162 0.34 2.10 14.78
N LYS A 163 0.40 0.79 15.02
CA LYS A 163 -0.61 -0.20 14.61
C LYS A 163 -0.71 -0.38 13.09
N ILE A 164 0.36 -0.09 12.34
CA ILE A 164 0.45 -0.52 10.94
C ILE A 164 0.22 -2.03 10.88
N ASN A 165 -0.76 -2.46 10.09
CA ASN A 165 -1.31 -3.81 10.20
C ASN A 165 -0.59 -4.87 9.34
N ALA A 166 0.46 -4.49 8.63
CA ALA A 166 1.14 -5.35 7.68
C ALA A 166 2.67 -5.21 7.77
N ARG A 167 3.38 -6.31 7.98
CA ARG A 167 4.82 -6.44 7.67
C ARG A 167 5.04 -6.78 6.21
N ALA A 168 4.14 -7.58 5.65
CA ALA A 168 4.28 -8.13 4.32
C ALA A 168 2.98 -8.05 3.52
N LEU A 169 3.09 -8.11 2.20
CA LEU A 169 1.99 -8.34 1.29
C LEU A 169 2.36 -9.40 0.26
N SER A 170 1.35 -10.06 -0.27
CA SER A 170 1.51 -11.03 -1.35
C SER A 170 0.36 -10.94 -2.33
N PHE A 171 0.64 -11.23 -3.59
CA PHE A 171 -0.37 -11.27 -4.63
C PHE A 171 -0.05 -12.28 -5.72
N HIS A 172 -1.11 -12.78 -6.34
CA HIS A 172 -1.08 -13.57 -7.55
C HIS A 172 -1.04 -12.62 -8.75
N ILE A 173 0.02 -12.71 -9.56
CA ILE A 173 0.38 -11.77 -10.62
C ILE A 173 -0.74 -11.66 -11.66
N ASN A 174 -1.30 -12.79 -12.10
CA ASN A 174 -2.33 -12.78 -13.13
C ASN A 174 -3.62 -12.06 -12.69
N ASP A 175 -3.91 -12.10 -11.39
CA ASP A 175 -5.09 -11.42 -10.83
C ASP A 175 -4.91 -9.90 -10.72
N MET A 176 -3.66 -9.42 -10.85
CA MET A 176 -3.31 -8.00 -10.93
C MET A 176 -3.22 -7.49 -12.38
N ALA A 177 -3.28 -8.38 -13.38
CA ALA A 177 -3.37 -8.00 -14.78
C ALA A 177 -4.83 -7.56 -15.09
N PRO A 178 -5.07 -6.28 -15.41
CA PRO A 178 -6.43 -5.76 -15.52
C PRO A 178 -7.12 -6.26 -16.79
N SER A 179 -8.36 -6.71 -16.64
CA SER A 179 -9.29 -7.00 -17.74
C SER A 179 -10.69 -6.58 -17.33
N ALA A 180 -11.58 -6.29 -18.29
CA ALA A 180 -12.89 -5.71 -18.01
C ALA A 180 -13.72 -6.61 -17.09
N ASP A 181 -13.66 -7.92 -17.33
CA ASP A 181 -14.44 -8.87 -16.56
C ASP A 181 -13.85 -9.11 -15.17
N LYS A 182 -12.51 -9.11 -15.01
CA LYS A 182 -11.88 -9.15 -13.68
C LYS A 182 -12.26 -7.93 -12.84
N ILE A 183 -12.18 -6.73 -13.44
CA ILE A 183 -12.57 -5.48 -12.79
C ILE A 183 -14.03 -5.53 -12.36
N SER A 184 -14.92 -5.95 -13.27
CA SER A 184 -16.35 -6.06 -12.98
C SER A 184 -16.63 -7.05 -11.84
N GLN A 185 -15.90 -8.17 -11.81
CA GLN A 185 -16.02 -9.14 -10.73
C GLN A 185 -15.60 -8.54 -9.38
N TYR A 186 -14.43 -7.90 -9.30
CA TYR A 186 -13.95 -7.32 -8.04
C TYR A 186 -14.85 -6.19 -7.54
N GLN A 187 -15.48 -5.45 -8.45
CA GLN A 187 -16.47 -4.41 -8.11
C GLN A 187 -17.76 -5.00 -7.53
N LYS A 188 -18.29 -6.06 -8.15
CA LYS A 188 -19.55 -6.69 -7.75
C LYS A 188 -19.39 -7.62 -6.57
N ARG A 189 -18.21 -8.23 -6.42
CA ARG A 189 -17.86 -9.26 -5.45
C ARG A 189 -16.47 -9.00 -4.88
N PRO A 190 -16.29 -7.94 -4.07
CA PRO A 190 -15.00 -7.56 -3.52
C PRO A 190 -14.35 -8.66 -2.67
N GLU A 191 -15.15 -9.58 -2.10
CA GLU A 191 -14.64 -10.75 -1.39
C GLU A 191 -13.80 -11.68 -2.28
N THR A 192 -14.04 -11.70 -3.60
CA THR A 192 -13.24 -12.49 -4.54
C THR A 192 -11.83 -11.93 -4.74
N LEU A 193 -11.55 -10.71 -4.27
CA LEU A 193 -10.22 -10.12 -4.23
C LEU A 193 -9.69 -10.06 -2.79
N CYS A 194 -10.46 -9.47 -1.88
CA CYS A 194 -10.02 -9.13 -0.53
C CYS A 194 -10.17 -10.26 0.50
N GLN A 195 -11.05 -11.22 0.24
CA GLN A 195 -11.17 -12.44 1.05
C GLN A 195 -10.70 -13.64 0.23
N SER A 196 -9.63 -13.45 -0.54
CA SER A 196 -9.01 -14.48 -1.36
C SER A 196 -7.52 -14.52 -1.08
N THR A 197 -7.14 -15.19 0.00
CA THR A 197 -5.78 -15.12 0.56
C THR A 197 -4.67 -15.44 -0.44
N PRO A 198 -4.78 -16.49 -1.29
CA PRO A 198 -3.75 -16.77 -2.28
C PRO A 198 -3.66 -15.70 -3.38
N ARG A 199 -4.78 -15.04 -3.71
CA ARG A 199 -4.85 -13.98 -4.73
C ARG A 199 -4.26 -12.67 -4.25
N PHE A 200 -4.70 -12.18 -3.08
CA PHE A 200 -4.13 -11.01 -2.44
C PHE A 200 -4.25 -11.14 -0.92
N SER A 201 -3.17 -10.78 -0.23
CA SER A 201 -3.18 -10.66 1.21
C SER A 201 -2.10 -9.71 1.68
N PHE A 202 -2.40 -8.92 2.70
CA PHE A 202 -1.37 -8.42 3.60
C PHE A 202 -1.25 -9.35 4.82
N TRP A 203 -0.10 -9.33 5.47
CA TRP A 203 0.26 -10.25 6.54
C TRP A 203 0.81 -9.46 7.71
N GLY A 204 0.34 -9.79 8.90
CA GLY A 204 0.84 -9.20 10.14
C GLY A 204 2.32 -9.46 10.28
N ASN A 205 2.74 -10.72 10.45
CA ASN A 205 4.11 -11.02 10.87
C ASN A 205 4.98 -11.72 9.83
N LEU A 206 4.48 -12.00 8.62
CA LEU A 206 5.13 -12.91 7.67
C LEU A 206 6.55 -12.42 7.32
N GLU A 207 7.54 -13.21 7.73
CA GLU A 207 8.97 -12.91 7.58
C GLU A 207 9.43 -13.12 6.13
N PRO A 208 10.61 -12.58 5.74
CA PRO A 208 11.16 -12.74 4.39
C PRO A 208 11.21 -14.17 3.83
N ASN A 209 11.52 -15.14 4.69
CA ASN A 209 11.57 -16.56 4.30
C ASN A 209 10.22 -17.27 4.42
N GLY A 210 9.16 -16.54 4.76
CA GLY A 210 7.80 -17.05 4.86
C GLY A 210 7.28 -17.64 3.55
N ILE A 211 6.20 -18.42 3.66
CA ILE A 211 5.53 -19.11 2.56
C ILE A 211 4.08 -18.66 2.56
N VAL A 212 3.67 -18.07 1.43
CA VAL A 212 2.29 -17.65 1.18
C VAL A 212 1.44 -18.85 0.75
N PRO A 213 0.11 -18.81 0.95
CA PRO A 213 -0.79 -19.79 0.36
C PRO A 213 -0.85 -19.68 -1.17
N PHE A 214 -1.14 -20.80 -1.83
CA PHE A 214 -1.26 -20.89 -3.29
C PHE A 214 -2.60 -21.54 -3.66
N PHE A 215 -3.15 -21.22 -4.83
CA PHE A 215 -4.33 -21.91 -5.34
C PHE A 215 -3.99 -23.34 -5.72
N LYS A 216 -4.65 -24.30 -5.07
CA LYS A 216 -4.57 -25.73 -5.42
C LYS A 216 -5.98 -26.32 -5.57
N PRO A 217 -6.38 -26.79 -6.78
CA PRO A 217 -5.67 -26.69 -8.06
C PRO A 217 -5.47 -25.24 -8.54
N LYS A 218 -4.82 -25.02 -9.69
CA LYS A 218 -4.67 -23.68 -10.30
C LYS A 218 -6.03 -23.04 -10.59
N LEU A 219 -6.07 -21.72 -10.67
CA LEU A 219 -7.27 -21.00 -11.10
C LEU A 219 -7.49 -21.17 -12.60
N ARG A 220 -8.75 -21.05 -13.00
CA ARG A 220 -9.16 -21.03 -14.40
C ARG A 220 -10.05 -19.82 -14.60
N TYR A 221 -9.85 -19.17 -15.72
CA TYR A 221 -10.51 -17.92 -16.08
C TYR A 221 -11.37 -18.15 -17.30
N LYS A 222 -12.43 -17.35 -17.43
CA LYS A 222 -13.17 -17.22 -18.68
C LYS A 222 -12.37 -16.34 -19.64
N ASP A 223 -12.68 -16.40 -20.92
CA ASP A 223 -12.21 -15.39 -21.87
C ASP A 223 -12.86 -14.04 -21.50
N ASP A 224 -12.09 -12.96 -21.57
CA ASP A 224 -12.59 -11.62 -21.31
C ASP A 224 -13.60 -11.19 -22.39
N SER A 225 -14.68 -10.54 -21.99
CA SER A 225 -15.72 -10.09 -22.91
C SER A 225 -15.26 -9.02 -23.91
N THR A 226 -14.13 -8.35 -23.64
CA THR A 226 -13.61 -7.24 -24.45
C THR A 226 -12.38 -7.60 -25.29
N ASN A 227 -11.71 -8.72 -24.99
CA ASN A 227 -10.50 -9.16 -25.69
C ASN A 227 -10.30 -10.68 -25.57
N GLN A 228 -9.33 -11.25 -26.30
CA GLN A 228 -9.04 -12.69 -26.24
C GLN A 228 -8.13 -13.09 -25.05
N GLY A 229 -8.01 -12.23 -24.03
CA GLY A 229 -7.24 -12.48 -22.82
C GLY A 229 -8.07 -13.10 -21.70
N GLU A 230 -7.44 -13.32 -20.55
CA GLU A 230 -8.11 -13.89 -19.39
C GLU A 230 -9.00 -12.86 -18.66
N GLY A 231 -10.29 -13.20 -18.56
CA GLY A 231 -11.34 -12.46 -17.87
C GLY A 231 -11.56 -12.93 -16.44
N ALA A 232 -12.82 -12.87 -16.00
CA ALA A 232 -13.25 -13.23 -14.64
C ALA A 232 -13.01 -14.72 -14.30
N ASP A 233 -13.11 -15.07 -13.02
CA ASP A 233 -12.98 -16.45 -12.55
C ASP A 233 -14.04 -17.35 -13.20
N GLU A 234 -13.64 -18.56 -13.62
CA GLU A 234 -14.58 -19.60 -14.06
C GLU A 234 -15.52 -19.99 -12.91
N LYS A 235 -14.98 -20.03 -11.67
CA LYS A 235 -15.69 -20.39 -10.43
C LYS A 235 -15.40 -19.38 -9.31
N PRO A 236 -16.08 -18.23 -9.27
CA PRO A 236 -15.77 -17.17 -8.31
C PRO A 236 -15.93 -17.57 -6.83
N ASP A 237 -16.84 -18.48 -6.49
CA ASP A 237 -17.02 -18.91 -5.08
C ASP A 237 -15.85 -19.75 -4.56
N ARG A 238 -15.04 -20.31 -5.47
CA ARG A 238 -13.87 -21.12 -5.10
C ARG A 238 -12.72 -20.27 -4.58
N VAL A 239 -12.64 -19.01 -4.99
CA VAL A 239 -11.54 -18.13 -4.62
C VAL A 239 -11.75 -17.49 -3.25
N VAL A 240 -12.98 -17.52 -2.73
CA VAL A 240 -13.33 -16.90 -1.45
C VAL A 240 -12.92 -17.82 -0.30
N ASP A 241 -12.18 -17.26 0.64
CA ASP A 241 -11.68 -17.93 1.83
C ASP A 241 -12.85 -18.40 2.71
N LYS A 242 -12.71 -19.61 3.26
CA LYS A 242 -13.60 -20.08 4.32
C LYS A 242 -13.24 -19.36 5.62
N LYS A 243 -14.23 -19.25 6.51
CA LYS A 243 -14.03 -18.68 7.85
C LYS A 243 -12.87 -19.39 8.56
N ASN A 244 -11.92 -18.61 9.06
CA ASN A 244 -10.71 -19.06 9.76
C ASN A 244 -9.81 -20.01 8.95
N GLN A 245 -9.89 -20.00 7.62
CA GLN A 245 -9.04 -20.84 6.77
C GLN A 245 -7.57 -20.44 6.85
N TYR A 246 -7.29 -19.14 6.98
CA TYR A 246 -5.95 -18.59 6.99
C TYR A 246 -5.70 -17.72 8.22
N ASP A 247 -4.59 -17.98 8.89
CA ASP A 247 -4.06 -17.12 9.94
C ASP A 247 -3.14 -16.07 9.31
N LYS A 248 -3.56 -14.81 9.34
CA LYS A 248 -2.79 -13.68 8.78
C LYS A 248 -1.65 -13.21 9.70
N SER A 249 -1.56 -13.76 10.91
CA SER A 249 -0.56 -13.40 11.92
C SER A 249 0.66 -14.32 11.93
N VAL A 250 0.72 -15.30 11.02
CA VAL A 250 1.86 -16.21 10.90
C VAL A 250 3.16 -15.48 10.59
N TYR A 251 4.27 -16.03 11.08
CA TYR A 251 5.63 -15.61 10.80
C TYR A 251 6.22 -16.35 9.61
N MET A 252 6.02 -17.67 9.51
CA MET A 252 6.64 -18.47 8.45
C MET A 252 5.63 -19.13 7.52
N TYR A 253 4.59 -19.78 8.03
CA TYR A 253 3.63 -20.51 7.20
C TYR A 253 2.34 -20.82 7.97
N GLN A 254 1.29 -21.16 7.23
CA GLN A 254 0.00 -21.57 7.79
C GLN A 254 0.11 -22.85 8.63
N GLY A 255 -0.42 -22.82 9.86
CA GLY A 255 -0.40 -23.97 10.77
C GLY A 255 0.94 -24.18 11.50
N GLU A 256 1.85 -23.19 11.47
CA GLU A 256 3.07 -23.24 12.27
C GLU A 256 2.76 -23.38 13.78
N LYS A 257 3.58 -24.16 14.49
CA LYS A 257 3.44 -24.26 15.95
C LYS A 257 3.86 -22.93 16.56
N SER A 258 2.97 -22.30 17.31
CA SER A 258 3.26 -21.14 18.16
C SER A 258 4.35 -21.47 19.19
N LYS A 259 5.61 -21.40 18.78
CA LYS A 259 6.79 -21.50 19.65
C LYS A 259 7.68 -20.25 19.57
N ARG A 260 7.45 -19.36 18.60
CA ARG A 260 8.16 -18.08 18.45
C ARG A 260 7.46 -16.88 19.08
N ALA A 261 6.23 -17.03 19.58
CA ALA A 261 5.46 -15.96 20.21
C ALA A 261 6.09 -15.37 21.49
N LYS A 262 7.23 -15.91 21.97
CA LYS A 262 7.88 -15.48 23.23
C LYS A 262 9.24 -14.78 23.08
N ASP A 263 9.86 -14.75 21.91
CA ASP A 263 11.25 -14.23 21.78
C ASP A 263 11.36 -12.85 21.11
N GLY A 264 10.30 -12.37 20.45
CA GLY A 264 10.25 -11.00 19.90
C GLY A 264 9.60 -9.96 20.81
N SER A 265 8.80 -10.37 21.81
CA SER A 265 7.99 -9.46 22.62
C SER A 265 8.72 -8.83 23.81
N ARG A 266 10.05 -9.04 23.92
CA ARG A 266 10.89 -8.51 25.02
C ARG A 266 12.02 -7.66 24.48
N ARG A 267 11.69 -6.57 23.78
CA ARG A 267 12.53 -5.36 23.69
C ARG A 267 11.67 -4.19 23.20
N GLY A 268 11.02 -3.55 24.19
CA GLY A 268 10.15 -2.40 24.01
C GLY A 268 9.54 -1.96 25.35
N SER A 269 10.32 -2.03 26.43
CA SER A 269 9.99 -1.39 27.70
C SER A 269 10.11 0.12 27.51
N GLY A 270 8.98 0.74 27.21
CA GLY A 270 8.82 2.17 26.98
C GLY A 270 7.57 2.41 26.15
N LYS A 271 6.39 2.05 26.68
CA LYS A 271 5.11 2.40 26.05
C LYS A 271 4.93 3.92 26.13
N ILE A 272 5.58 4.63 25.21
CA ILE A 272 5.04 5.89 24.72
C ILE A 272 3.72 5.49 24.07
N ALA A 273 2.61 6.06 24.56
CA ALA A 273 1.30 5.85 23.94
C ALA A 273 1.41 6.09 22.43
N PRO A 274 0.70 5.34 21.58
CA PRO A 274 0.73 5.57 20.13
C PRO A 274 0.48 7.05 19.86
N ARG A 275 1.38 7.70 19.09
CA ARG A 275 1.24 9.09 18.66
C ARG A 275 0.21 9.16 17.53
N GLY A 276 -1.05 8.86 17.85
CA GLY A 276 -2.15 8.95 16.90
C GLY A 276 -1.95 8.15 15.60
N SER A 277 -2.62 8.57 14.53
CA SER A 277 -2.37 8.07 13.18
C SER A 277 -1.48 9.00 12.35
N ASN A 278 -0.68 9.83 13.03
CA ASN A 278 0.24 10.77 12.40
C ASN A 278 1.70 10.28 12.54
N HIS A 279 2.37 10.04 11.42
CA HIS A 279 3.77 9.59 11.39
C HIS A 279 4.77 10.69 11.79
N ASN A 280 4.49 11.93 11.39
CA ASN A 280 5.32 13.08 11.66
C ASN A 280 4.42 14.30 11.93
N PRO A 281 4.05 14.55 13.21
CA PRO A 281 3.15 15.64 13.59
C PRO A 281 3.64 17.06 13.25
N GLU A 282 4.91 17.20 12.86
CA GLU A 282 5.51 18.48 12.47
C GLU A 282 5.47 18.72 10.95
N HIS A 283 4.83 17.85 10.18
CA HIS A 283 4.68 18.01 8.74
C HIS A 283 3.21 18.17 8.33
N LEU A 284 2.95 19.11 7.42
CA LEU A 284 1.63 19.41 6.87
C LEU A 284 1.60 19.19 5.36
N ILE A 285 0.58 18.49 4.88
CA ILE A 285 0.28 18.38 3.45
C ILE A 285 -0.80 19.39 3.08
N ILE A 286 -0.56 20.19 2.05
CA ILE A 286 -1.54 21.07 1.42
C ILE A 286 -1.84 20.49 0.05
N THR A 287 -3.10 20.17 -0.24
CA THR A 287 -3.50 19.63 -1.54
C THR A 287 -4.52 20.50 -2.25
N ASP A 288 -4.25 20.77 -3.53
CA ASP A 288 -5.15 21.44 -4.46
C ASP A 288 -5.87 20.43 -5.38
N HIS A 289 -5.66 19.14 -5.15
CA HIS A 289 -6.25 18.08 -5.96
C HIS A 289 -7.72 17.85 -5.59
N VAL A 290 -8.59 17.86 -6.61
CA VAL A 290 -10.03 17.66 -6.44
C VAL A 290 -10.35 16.22 -6.02
N GLU A 291 -9.51 15.26 -6.42
CA GLU A 291 -9.69 13.84 -6.09
C GLU A 291 -9.24 13.48 -4.66
N ASP A 292 -8.54 14.36 -3.96
CA ASP A 292 -8.06 14.10 -2.60
C ASP A 292 -9.16 14.33 -1.56
N ASP A 293 -9.84 13.24 -1.20
CA ASP A 293 -10.86 13.24 -0.16
C ASP A 293 -10.24 13.24 1.24
N VAL A 294 -9.91 14.44 1.73
CA VAL A 294 -9.37 14.69 3.08
C VAL A 294 -10.31 14.20 4.19
N ARG A 295 -11.63 14.30 4.00
CA ARG A 295 -12.60 13.79 4.97
C ARG A 295 -12.45 12.28 5.12
N HIS A 296 -12.44 11.59 4.00
CA HIS A 296 -12.27 10.14 3.96
C HIS A 296 -10.93 9.71 4.58
N VAL A 297 -9.83 10.42 4.28
CA VAL A 297 -8.54 10.18 4.95
C VAL A 297 -8.68 10.34 6.47
N CYS A 298 -9.39 11.35 6.96
CA CYS A 298 -9.52 11.58 8.39
C CYS A 298 -10.41 10.56 9.10
N GLU A 299 -11.49 10.12 8.46
CA GLU A 299 -12.49 9.24 9.07
C GLU A 299 -12.14 7.75 8.92
N HIS A 300 -11.28 7.38 7.97
CA HIS A 300 -10.96 5.98 7.72
C HIS A 300 -10.13 5.35 8.85
N PRO A 301 -10.51 4.16 9.37
CA PRO A 301 -9.84 3.56 10.52
C PRO A 301 -8.39 3.11 10.23
N ASN A 302 -8.11 2.73 8.98
CA ASN A 302 -6.78 2.26 8.57
C ASN A 302 -5.92 3.33 7.89
N SER A 303 -6.37 4.59 7.78
CA SER A 303 -5.51 5.63 7.21
C SER A 303 -4.45 6.05 8.24
N TYR A 304 -3.22 6.23 7.77
CA TYR A 304 -2.06 6.56 8.59
C TYR A 304 -1.08 7.40 7.77
N GLY A 305 -0.74 8.62 8.21
CA GLY A 305 0.10 9.53 7.42
C GLY A 305 0.32 10.88 8.11
N TRP A 306 0.11 11.99 7.40
CA TRP A 306 0.32 13.35 7.94
C TRP A 306 -0.99 14.11 8.08
N ASP A 307 -0.94 15.18 8.88
CA ASP A 307 -1.99 16.19 8.84
C ASP A 307 -2.10 16.74 7.41
N ILE A 308 -3.33 16.93 6.94
CA ILE A 308 -3.59 17.30 5.55
C ILE A 308 -4.72 18.31 5.46
N VAL A 309 -4.55 19.32 4.61
CA VAL A 309 -5.56 20.32 4.29
C VAL A 309 -5.80 20.38 2.79
N SER A 310 -7.07 20.39 2.39
CA SER A 310 -7.48 20.61 1.01
C SER A 310 -7.97 22.04 0.82
N THR A 311 -7.40 22.73 -0.16
CA THR A 311 -7.83 24.09 -0.56
C THR A 311 -9.12 24.04 -1.39
N VAL A 312 -9.35 22.94 -2.11
CA VAL A 312 -10.57 22.69 -2.90
C VAL A 312 -11.75 22.40 -1.98
N HIS A 313 -11.57 21.48 -1.03
CA HIS A 313 -12.63 21.04 -0.12
C HIS A 313 -12.76 21.94 1.13
N ASN A 314 -11.83 22.90 1.32
CA ASN A 314 -11.77 23.80 2.47
C ASN A 314 -11.83 23.04 3.82
N LEU A 315 -11.08 21.94 3.90
CA LEU A 315 -11.12 21.02 5.02
C LEU A 315 -9.71 20.59 5.44
N TYR A 316 -9.43 20.65 6.73
CA TYR A 316 -8.21 20.18 7.36
C TYR A 316 -8.49 18.96 8.24
N CYS A 317 -7.58 17.98 8.21
CA CYS A 317 -7.58 16.84 9.09
C CYS A 317 -6.35 16.89 10.01
N ASP A 318 -6.62 16.89 11.31
CA ASP A 318 -5.65 16.48 12.32
C ASP A 318 -5.62 14.94 12.36
N MET A 319 -4.61 14.35 11.75
CA MET A 319 -4.44 12.90 11.67
C MET A 319 -3.99 12.27 13.00
N GLU A 320 -3.47 13.06 13.92
CA GLU A 320 -3.09 12.58 15.24
C GLU A 320 -4.34 12.19 16.05
N HIS A 321 -5.37 13.05 16.01
CA HIS A 321 -6.62 12.85 16.74
C HIS A 321 -7.78 12.37 15.87
N LYS A 322 -7.58 12.24 14.55
CA LYS A 322 -8.64 11.95 13.57
C LYS A 322 -9.79 12.96 13.64
N GLN A 323 -9.43 14.25 13.72
CA GLN A 323 -10.38 15.34 13.86
C GLN A 323 -10.38 16.26 12.64
N LEU A 324 -11.58 16.60 12.18
CA LEU A 324 -11.80 17.46 11.03
C LEU A 324 -12.12 18.89 11.46
N TYR A 325 -11.51 19.85 10.79
CA TYR A 325 -11.79 21.26 10.97
C TYR A 325 -12.01 21.92 9.59
N PRO A 326 -13.01 22.80 9.45
CA PRO A 326 -13.12 23.64 8.26
C PRO A 326 -11.92 24.59 8.18
N VAL A 327 -11.56 25.02 6.97
CA VAL A 327 -10.60 26.11 6.77
C VAL A 327 -11.26 27.45 7.10
N CYS A 328 -10.55 28.32 7.82
CA CYS A 328 -11.08 29.63 8.20
C CYS A 328 -11.30 30.52 6.97
N ASP A 329 -12.50 31.10 6.85
CA ASP A 329 -12.90 31.97 5.73
C ASP A 329 -13.21 33.42 6.17
N GLY A 330 -13.14 33.69 7.48
CA GLY A 330 -13.49 34.99 8.07
C GLY A 330 -14.98 35.35 7.98
N LYS A 331 -15.81 34.46 7.46
CA LYS A 331 -17.26 34.64 7.29
C LYS A 331 -18.00 33.62 8.16
N GLN A 332 -18.15 32.39 7.67
CA GLN A 332 -18.87 31.31 8.35
C GLN A 332 -17.98 30.58 9.38
N HIS A 333 -16.68 30.53 9.13
CA HIS A 333 -15.69 29.85 9.95
C HIS A 333 -14.67 30.88 10.45
N LYS A 334 -15.03 31.55 11.56
CA LYS A 334 -14.16 32.53 12.25
C LYS A 334 -13.41 31.91 13.43
N ASP A 335 -13.96 30.84 14.00
CA ASP A 335 -13.41 30.10 15.11
C ASP A 335 -13.65 28.59 14.92
N ASN A 336 -12.97 27.76 15.70
CA ASN A 336 -12.95 26.29 15.55
C ASN A 336 -12.66 25.84 14.11
N CYS A 337 -11.68 26.50 13.47
CA CYS A 337 -11.29 26.32 12.09
C CYS A 337 -9.76 26.34 11.96
N PHE A 338 -9.23 25.78 10.87
CA PHE A 338 -7.81 25.82 10.57
C PHE A 338 -7.46 27.09 9.77
N ASP A 339 -6.56 27.92 10.33
CA ASP A 339 -6.01 29.09 9.64
C ASP A 339 -4.81 28.66 8.79
N MET A 340 -4.96 28.73 7.46
CA MET A 340 -3.91 28.37 6.50
C MET A 340 -2.64 29.22 6.59
N LYS A 341 -2.75 30.50 6.98
CA LYS A 341 -1.61 31.41 7.08
C LYS A 341 -0.84 31.18 8.37
N ALA A 342 -1.58 31.09 9.48
CA ALA A 342 -0.99 30.82 10.78
C ALA A 342 -0.63 29.34 11.00
N LYS A 343 -1.11 28.45 10.11
CA LYS A 343 -0.97 26.98 10.15
C LYS A 343 -1.36 26.41 11.51
N SER A 344 -2.46 26.91 12.07
CA SER A 344 -2.92 26.56 13.40
C SER A 344 -4.45 26.59 13.49
N ILE A 345 -4.99 25.91 14.48
CA ILE A 345 -6.44 25.88 14.73
C ILE A 345 -6.80 27.10 15.56
N VAL A 346 -7.73 27.92 15.06
CA VAL A 346 -8.34 29.02 15.81
C VAL A 346 -9.30 28.43 16.83
N PRO A 347 -9.09 28.61 18.15
CA PRO A 347 -10.00 28.07 19.16
C PRO A 347 -11.39 28.70 19.08
N LYS A 348 -12.42 27.95 19.52
CA LYS A 348 -13.81 28.44 19.61
C LYS A 348 -13.92 29.65 20.54
N ALA A 349 -14.61 30.71 20.12
CA ALA A 349 -14.84 31.92 20.92
C ALA A 349 -16.20 31.87 21.67
N GLY A 350 -16.25 32.42 22.89
CA GLY A 350 -17.49 32.59 23.67
C GLY A 350 -17.44 32.18 25.15
N ILE A 351 -18.40 32.62 25.97
CA ILE A 351 -18.41 32.48 27.44
C ILE A 351 -18.56 31.01 27.90
N ALA A 352 -19.11 30.12 27.07
CA ALA A 352 -19.13 28.67 27.29
C ALA A 352 -17.73 28.00 27.12
N SER A 353 -16.70 28.76 26.76
CA SER A 353 -15.31 28.26 26.65
C SER A 353 -14.62 28.08 28.00
N ARG A 354 -15.15 28.62 29.10
CA ARG A 354 -14.49 28.53 30.41
C ARG A 354 -14.73 27.24 31.18
N ASP A 355 -15.85 26.55 30.96
CA ASP A 355 -16.25 25.47 31.87
C ASP A 355 -16.43 24.07 31.26
N GLU A 356 -16.43 23.86 29.92
CA GLU A 356 -16.58 22.46 29.44
C GLU A 356 -16.04 22.08 28.05
N LEU A 357 -15.56 23.01 27.20
CA LEU A 357 -15.18 22.66 25.80
C LEU A 357 -13.99 23.44 25.19
N ALA A 358 -13.26 24.24 25.97
CA ALA A 358 -11.89 24.66 25.61
C ALA A 358 -10.86 23.52 25.83
N ILE A 359 -11.32 22.28 25.65
CA ILE A 359 -10.48 21.09 25.61
C ILE A 359 -9.80 21.11 24.23
N LEU A 360 -8.58 21.66 24.25
CA LEU A 360 -7.44 21.22 23.42
C LEU A 360 -7.63 21.36 21.91
N ALA A 361 -7.75 22.58 21.37
CA ALA A 361 -7.25 22.79 20.00
C ALA A 361 -5.77 22.37 20.00
N PRO A 362 -5.38 21.31 19.27
CA PRO A 362 -4.01 20.81 19.32
C PRO A 362 -3.05 21.93 18.91
N ARG A 363 -2.02 22.17 19.74
CA ARG A 363 -0.93 23.08 19.34
C ARG A 363 -0.07 22.34 18.32
N LYS A 364 -0.29 22.66 17.06
CA LYS A 364 0.53 22.18 15.94
C LYS A 364 1.70 23.14 15.72
N ASN A 365 2.87 22.59 15.44
CA ASN A 365 4.07 23.35 15.08
C ASN A 365 4.70 22.71 13.86
N TYR A 366 4.26 23.12 12.68
CA TYR A 366 4.75 22.55 11.43
C TYR A 366 6.13 23.11 11.10
N THR A 367 7.13 22.24 11.08
CA THR A 367 8.52 22.57 10.70
C THR A 367 8.78 22.32 9.21
N SER A 368 7.89 21.60 8.54
CA SER A 368 7.95 21.34 7.11
C SER A 368 6.55 21.22 6.49
N GLU A 369 6.47 21.41 5.17
CA GLU A 369 5.24 21.23 4.42
C GLU A 369 5.50 20.67 3.02
N ALA A 370 4.48 20.06 2.44
CA ALA A 370 4.43 19.69 1.04
C ALA A 370 3.15 20.24 0.42
N HIS A 371 3.27 20.84 -0.76
CA HIS A 371 2.14 21.36 -1.53
C HIS A 371 1.96 20.52 -2.78
N TRP A 372 0.82 19.87 -2.91
CA TRP A 372 0.41 19.08 -4.06
C TRP A 372 -0.46 19.97 -4.96
N GLU A 373 0.18 20.58 -5.96
CA GLU A 373 -0.45 21.50 -6.92
C GLU A 373 -1.18 20.71 -8.03
N SER A 374 -2.32 21.24 -8.50
CA SER A 374 -3.20 20.61 -9.49
C SER A 374 -2.55 20.35 -10.86
#